data_AF-A0A7C5CU70-F1
#
_entry.id   AF-A0A7C5CU70-F1
#
_cell.length_a   1.000
_cell.length_b   1.000
_cell.length_c   1.000
_cell.angle_alpha   90.00
_cell.angle_beta   90.00
_cell.angle_gamma   90.00
#
_symmetry.space_group_name_H-M   'P 1'
#
loop_
_entity.id
_entity.type
_entity.pdbx_description
1 polymer ?
#
loop_
_entity_poly.entity_id
_entity_poly.type
_entity_poly.pdbx_seq_one_letter_code
_entity_poly.pdbx_strand_id
1 'polypeptide(L)'
;MDQSQSPLRKLLLQCELYVQTEDFDKAQKCLEQILSLDVSTEQKQDIEESIKVLEYIIEIAKEKKLNLAQAVANFNKFKSYLF
;
A
#
# COMPACT_ATOMS: atom_id res chain seq x y z
N MET A 1 8.05 28.80 -2.20
CA MET A 1 8.28 28.27 -0.84
C MET A 1 8.08 26.77 -0.94
N ASP A 2 9.15 26.02 -1.13
CA ASP A 2 9.12 24.56 -1.13
C ASP A 2 8.78 24.12 0.30
N GLN A 3 7.51 23.81 0.53
CA GLN A 3 7.09 23.06 1.70
C GLN A 3 7.73 21.69 1.56
N SER A 4 8.89 21.51 2.16
CA SER A 4 9.62 20.24 2.24
C SER A 4 8.71 19.19 2.87
N GLN A 5 7.91 18.50 2.05
CA GLN A 5 7.09 17.38 2.47
C GLN A 5 7.98 16.38 3.21
N SER A 6 7.52 15.95 4.39
CA SER A 6 8.12 14.90 5.20
C SER A 6 8.57 13.72 4.32
N PRO A 7 9.81 13.21 4.50
CA PRO A 7 10.29 12.03 3.78
C PRO A 7 9.36 10.82 3.91
N LEU A 8 8.74 10.64 5.09
CA LEU A 8 7.76 9.60 5.34
C LEU A 8 6.52 9.78 4.44
N ARG A 9 5.96 10.99 4.41
CA ARG A 9 4.78 11.29 3.60
C ARG A 9 5.01 11.02 2.11
N LYS A 10 6.19 11.36 1.58
CA LYS A 10 6.54 11.09 0.19
C LYS A 10 6.58 9.59 -0.11
N LEU A 11 7.21 8.79 0.77
CA LEU A 11 7.27 7.35 0.62
C LEU A 11 5.89 6.70 0.73
N LEU A 12 5.04 7.20 1.63
CA LEU A 12 3.68 6.70 1.77
C LEU A 12 2.83 6.94 0.52
N LEU A 13 2.87 8.15 -0.04
CA LEU A 13 2.16 8.46 -1.29
C LEU A 13 2.68 7.64 -2.48
N GLN A 14 3.99 7.35 -2.53
CA GLN A 14 4.53 6.43 -3.54
C GLN A 14 4.04 5.00 -3.34
N CYS A 15 4.01 4.52 -2.09
CA CYS A 15 3.49 3.20 -1.76
C CYS A 15 2.01 3.07 -2.14
N GLU A 16 1.20 4.10 -1.88
CA GLU A 16 -0.19 4.17 -2.29
C GLU A 16 -0.34 4.00 -3.80
N LEU A 17 0.43 4.76 -4.59
CA LEU A 17 0.41 4.67 -6.05
C LEU A 17 0.75 3.26 -6.54
N TYR A 18 1.77 2.62 -5.96
CA TYR A 18 2.17 1.27 -6.35
C TYR A 18 1.09 0.22 -6.02
N VAL A 19 0.43 0.34 -4.87
CA VAL A 19 -0.68 -0.55 -4.49
C VAL A 19 -1.89 -0.35 -5.40
N GLN A 20 -2.22 0.89 -5.75
CA GLN A 20 -3.33 1.20 -6.67
C GLN A 20 -3.08 0.68 -8.09
N THR A 21 -1.83 0.77 -8.56
CA THR A 21 -1.39 0.31 -9.88
C THR A 21 -1.05 -1.18 -9.94
N GLU A 22 -1.23 -1.91 -8.84
CA GLU A 22 -0.95 -3.35 -8.72
C GLU A 22 0.52 -3.73 -8.98
N ASP A 23 1.43 -2.76 -8.89
CA ASP A 23 2.88 -2.98 -8.96
C ASP A 23 3.39 -3.42 -7.57
N PHE A 24 2.98 -4.63 -7.18
CA PHE A 24 3.22 -5.15 -5.83
C PHE A 24 4.70 -5.34 -5.50
N ASP A 25 5.54 -5.61 -6.50
CA ASP A 25 7.00 -5.69 -6.33
C ASP A 25 7.58 -4.33 -5.89
N LYS A 26 7.15 -3.23 -6.51
CA LYS A 26 7.56 -1.88 -6.10
C LYS A 26 6.92 -1.47 -4.78
N ALA A 27 5.66 -1.82 -4.55
CA ALA A 27 4.99 -1.58 -3.27
C ALA A 27 5.75 -2.24 -2.11
N GLN A 28 6.18 -3.50 -2.29
CA GLN A 28 6.97 -4.21 -1.28
C GLN A 28 8.29 -3.48 -0.97
N LYS A 29 9.05 -3.11 -1.99
CA LYS A 29 10.31 -2.35 -1.80
C LYS A 29 10.07 -1.01 -1.11
N CYS A 30 8.96 -0.34 -1.43
CA CYS A 30 8.58 0.92 -0.80
C CYS A 30 8.26 0.73 0.69
N LEU A 31 7.56 -0.34 1.06
CA LEU A 31 7.28 -0.68 2.46
C LEU A 31 8.57 -0.99 3.24
N GLU A 32 9.51 -1.72 2.65
CA GLU A 32 10.82 -1.98 3.26
C GLU A 32 11.59 -0.67 3.52
N GLN A 33 11.53 0.29 2.59
CA GLN A 33 12.12 1.61 2.77
C GLN A 33 11.44 2.39 3.91
N ILE A 34 10.11 2.33 4.01
CA ILE A 34 9.35 2.98 5.10
C ILE A 34 9.76 2.40 6.46
N LEU A 35 9.91 1.08 6.58
CA LEU A 35 10.35 0.42 7.82
C LEU A 35 11.77 0.82 8.25
N SER A 36 12.62 1.17 7.28
CA SER A 36 13.99 1.62 7.53
C SER A 36 14.12 3.13 7.82
N LEU A 37 13.03 3.88 7.67
CA LEU A 37 13.06 5.33 7.82
C LEU A 37 13.08 5.73 9.30
N ASP A 38 14.05 6.56 9.68
CA ASP A 38 14.04 7.20 10.99
C ASP A 38 13.02 8.35 11.00
N VAL A 39 11.97 8.18 11.82
CA VAL A 39 10.87 9.13 11.98
C VAL A 39 10.96 9.91 13.30
N SER A 40 12.06 9.77 14.03
CA SER A 40 12.25 10.42 15.35
C SER A 40 12.21 11.95 15.30
N THR A 41 12.47 12.55 14.13
CA THR A 41 12.44 13.99 13.90
C THR A 41 11.11 14.52 13.35
N GLU A 42 10.14 13.64 13.08
CA GLU A 42 8.83 14.01 12.53
C GLU A 42 7.96 14.71 13.59
N GLN A 43 7.20 15.71 13.16
CA GLN A 43 6.26 16.38 14.06
C GLN A 43 5.03 15.48 14.28
N LYS A 44 4.42 15.59 15.47
CA LYS A 44 3.22 14.82 15.82
C LYS A 44 2.12 14.92 14.76
N GLN A 45 1.91 16.10 14.20
CA GLN A 45 0.90 16.33 13.16
C GLN A 45 1.22 15.58 11.86
N ASP A 46 2.49 15.56 11.44
CA ASP A 46 2.93 14.82 10.25
C ASP A 46 2.81 13.30 10.45
N ILE A 47 3.06 12.82 11.68
CA ILE A 47 2.85 11.41 12.06
C ILE A 47 1.37 11.04 11.97
N GLU A 48 0.47 11.86 12.51
CA GLU A 48 -0.98 11.60 12.47
C GLU A 48 -1.52 11.57 11.02
N GLU A 49 -1.04 12.46 10.15
CA GLU A 49 -1.38 12.41 8.72
C GLU A 49 -0.82 11.16 8.03
N SER A 50 0.43 10.79 8.36
CA SER A 50 1.08 9.59 7.82
C SER A 50 0.37 8.30 8.23
N ILE A 51 -0.16 8.23 9.46
CA ILE A 51 -0.98 7.09 9.92
C ILE A 51 -2.24 6.93 9.07
N LYS A 52 -2.94 8.03 8.76
CA LYS A 52 -4.15 7.96 7.91
C LYS A 52 -3.84 7.42 6.51
N VAL A 53 -2.71 7.82 5.93
CA VAL A 53 -2.27 7.31 4.62
C VAL A 53 -1.91 5.82 4.73
N LEU A 54 -1.22 5.39 5.78
CA LEU A 54 -0.93 3.97 6.04
C LEU A 54 -2.21 3.13 6.15
N GLU A 55 -3.19 3.58 6.92
CA GLU A 55 -4.48 2.90 7.07
C GLU A 55 -5.19 2.76 5.72
N TYR A 56 -5.17 3.82 4.91
CA TYR A 56 -5.76 3.79 3.57
C TYR A 56 -5.08 2.79 2.64
N ILE A 57 -3.74 2.75 2.64
CA ILE A 57 -2.96 1.77 1.85
C ILE A 57 -3.31 0.34 2.27
N ILE A 58 -3.44 0.08 3.57
CA ILE A 58 -3.82 -1.23 4.11
C ILE A 58 -5.21 -1.64 3.61
N GLU A 59 -6.19 -0.73 3.62
CA GLU A 59 -7.54 -1.02 3.15
C GLU A 59 -7.57 -1.34 1.64
N ILE A 60 -6.87 -0.57 0.80
CA ILE A 60 -6.78 -0.88 -0.64
C ILE A 60 -6.14 -2.26 -0.85
N ALA A 61 -5.05 -2.56 -0.14
CA ALA A 61 -4.37 -3.85 -0.27
C ALA A 61 -5.28 -5.03 0.13
N LYS A 62 -6.10 -4.87 1.17
CA LYS A 62 -7.11 -5.88 1.58
C LYS A 62 -8.16 -6.09 0.50
N GLU A 63 -8.67 -5.02 -0.08
CA GLU A 63 -9.67 -5.08 -1.16
C GLU A 63 -9.10 -5.82 -2.38
N LYS A 64 -7.88 -5.47 -2.82
CA LYS A 64 -7.18 -6.14 -3.91
C LYS A 64 -7.00 -7.64 -3.65
N LYS A 65 -6.58 -8.00 -2.44
CA LYS A 65 -6.46 -9.41 -2.02
C LYS A 65 -7.79 -10.16 -2.12
N LEU A 66 -8.90 -9.54 -1.68
CA LEU A 66 -10.22 -10.14 -1.75
C LEU A 66 -10.68 -10.36 -3.20
N ASN A 67 -10.46 -9.37 -4.06
CA ASN A 67 -10.77 -9.47 -5.49
C ASN A 67 -9.98 -10.60 -6.17
N LEU A 68 -8.69 -10.74 -5.86
CA LEU A 68 -7.86 -11.83 -6.36
C LEU A 68 -8.36 -13.20 -5.88
N ALA A 69 -8.70 -13.32 -4.59
CA ALA A 69 -9.25 -14.55 -4.03
C ALA A 69 -10.58 -14.95 -4.72
N GLN A 70 -11.44 -13.98 -5.01
CA GLN A 70 -12.68 -14.21 -5.74
C GLN A 70 -12.41 -14.68 -7.19
N ALA A 71 -11.44 -14.09 -7.87
CA ALA A 71 -11.04 -14.51 -9.22
C ALA A 71 -10.52 -15.95 -9.23
N VAL A 72 -9.69 -16.33 -8.26
CA VAL A 72 -9.19 -17.71 -8.10
C VAL A 72 -10.33 -18.69 -7.81
N ALA A 73 -11.28 -18.32 -6.94
CA ALA A 73 -12.44 -19.15 -6.66
C ALA A 73 -13.31 -19.38 -7.91
N ASN A 74 -13.54 -18.33 -8.70
CA ASN A 74 -14.27 -18.42 -9.97
C ASN A 74 -13.53 -19.31 -10.98
N PHE A 75 -12.20 -19.18 -11.06
CA PHE A 75 -11.37 -20.02 -11.93
C PHE A 75 -11.41 -21.49 -11.53
N ASN A 76 -11.39 -21.80 -10.22
CA ASN A 76 -11.54 -23.16 -9.72
C ASN A 76 -12.92 -23.74 -10.04
N LYS A 77 -14.00 -22.96 -9.88
CA LYS A 77 -15.35 -23.39 -10.29
C LYS A 77 -15.39 -23.69 -11.78
N PHE A 78 -14.81 -22.82 -12.62
CA PHE A 78 -14.70 -23.05 -14.06
C PHE A 78 -13.94 -24.35 -14.37
N LYS A 79 -12.80 -24.59 -13.72
CA LYS A 79 -12.05 -25.85 -13.85
C LYS A 79 -12.91 -27.06 -13.48
N SER A 80 -13.72 -26.98 -12.42
CA SER A 80 -14.65 -28.04 -12.01
C SER A 80 -15.84 -28.24 -12.96
N TYR A 81 -16.13 -27.32 -13.88
CA TYR A 81 -17.13 -27.53 -14.94
C TYR A 81 -16.53 -28.22 -16.17
N LEU A 82 -15.21 -28.19 -16.34
CA LEU A 82 -14.51 -28.80 -17.47
C LEU A 82 -14.21 -30.30 -17.27
N PHE A 83 -14.40 -30.83 -16.06
CA PHE A 83 -14.17 -32.22 -15.66
C PHE A 83 -15.33 -32.73 -14.82
#